data_AF-A0A3D4B4S5-F1
#
_entry.id   AF-A0A3D4B4S5-F1
#
_cell.length_a   1.000
_cell.length_b   1.000
_cell.length_c   1.000
_cell.angle_alpha   90.00
_cell.angle_beta   90.00
_cell.angle_gamma   90.00
#
_symmetry.space_group_name_H-M   'P 1'
#
loop_
_entity.id
_entity.type
_entity.pdbx_description
1 polymer ?
#
loop_
_entity_poly.entity_id
_entity_poly.type
_entity_poly.pdbx_seq_one_letter_code
_entity_poly.pdbx_strand_id
1 'polypeptide(L)'
;LAGFGTRLAGYPGATEAANYLADRFRTIGLENVKLEDFIASVPLDEGGALTILDSPSTLPSLQPTVPLYSVWPNLVRTSTTPPEGITGKLYYVGEGDWVDFNDIDPTGAILMMDFNSGINWQNAANLGARAVIFAEPDRTTRIDGE
;
A
#
# COMPACT_ATOMS: atom_id res chain seq x y z
N LEU A 1 16.95 -15.11 -6.10
CA LEU A 1 16.20 -14.50 -4.98
C LEU A 1 15.44 -13.24 -5.38
N ALA A 2 16.08 -12.20 -5.92
CA ALA A 2 15.38 -10.95 -6.31
C ALA A 2 14.26 -11.14 -7.36
N GLY A 3 14.34 -12.16 -8.21
CA GLY A 3 13.31 -12.47 -9.21
C GLY A 3 12.07 -13.22 -8.69
N PHE A 4 12.01 -13.60 -7.41
CA PHE A 4 10.87 -14.32 -6.83
C PHE A 4 9.73 -13.39 -6.38
N GLY A 5 9.88 -12.07 -6.59
CA GLY A 5 8.94 -11.08 -6.08
C GLY A 5 9.07 -10.85 -4.57
N THR A 6 7.96 -10.48 -3.93
CA THR A 6 7.94 -10.23 -2.49
C THR A 6 8.22 -11.51 -1.70
N ARG A 7 9.07 -11.37 -0.67
CA ARG A 7 9.45 -12.45 0.24
C ARG A 7 8.84 -12.28 1.63
N LEU A 8 7.78 -11.47 1.73
CA LEU A 8 6.97 -11.36 2.93
C LEU A 8 6.32 -12.73 3.22
N ALA A 9 6.26 -13.12 4.49
CA ALA A 9 5.68 -14.40 4.88
C ALA A 9 4.26 -14.56 4.31
N GLY A 10 3.94 -15.77 3.82
CA GLY A 10 2.67 -16.09 3.16
C GLY A 10 2.61 -15.80 1.66
N TYR A 11 3.51 -14.99 1.10
CA TYR A 11 3.55 -14.74 -0.34
C TYR A 11 4.29 -15.87 -1.08
N PRO A 12 3.95 -16.15 -2.36
CA PRO A 12 4.62 -17.19 -3.15
C PRO A 12 6.15 -17.05 -3.19
N GLY A 13 6.65 -15.82 -3.30
CA GLY A 13 8.09 -15.54 -3.35
C GLY A 13 8.84 -15.89 -2.05
N ALA A 14 8.17 -15.88 -0.90
CA ALA A 14 8.76 -16.34 0.36
C ALA A 14 8.97 -17.86 0.34
N THR A 15 7.98 -18.61 -0.14
CA THR A 15 8.07 -20.07 -0.30
C THR A 15 9.14 -20.47 -1.32
N GLU A 16 9.21 -19.79 -2.46
CA GLU A 16 10.26 -20.02 -3.46
C GLU A 16 11.65 -19.72 -2.91
N ALA A 17 11.80 -18.64 -2.13
CA ALA A 17 13.06 -18.31 -1.48
C ALA A 17 13.46 -19.38 -0.44
N ALA A 18 12.53 -19.88 0.36
CA ALA A 18 12.78 -20.92 1.36
C ALA A 18 13.24 -22.23 0.69
N ASN A 19 12.53 -22.67 -0.36
CA ASN A 19 12.90 -23.84 -1.14
C ASN A 19 14.28 -23.71 -1.77
N TYR A 20 14.56 -22.55 -2.41
CA TYR A 20 15.87 -22.27 -2.98
C TYR A 20 16.98 -22.37 -1.92
N LEU A 21 16.81 -21.76 -0.74
CA LEU A 21 17.81 -21.82 0.32
C LEU A 21 18.03 -23.24 0.83
N ALA A 22 16.97 -24.02 1.05
CA ALA A 22 17.07 -25.41 1.45
C ALA A 22 17.86 -26.25 0.43
N ASP A 23 17.62 -26.03 -0.87
CA ASP A 23 18.35 -26.72 -1.93
C ASP A 23 19.82 -26.29 -2.01
N ARG A 24 20.10 -25.00 -1.81
CA ARG A 24 21.48 -24.51 -1.72
C ARG A 24 22.22 -25.10 -0.54
N PHE A 25 21.59 -25.23 0.62
CA PHE A 25 22.17 -25.87 1.79
C PHE A 25 22.50 -27.34 1.55
N ARG A 26 21.58 -28.09 0.93
CA ARG A 26 21.84 -29.47 0.52
C ARG A 26 23.01 -29.57 -0.48
N THR A 27 23.05 -28.65 -1.45
CA THR A 27 24.07 -28.64 -2.51
C THR A 27 25.48 -28.43 -1.95
N ILE A 28 25.64 -27.60 -0.92
CA ILE A 28 26.95 -27.34 -0.30
C ILE A 28 27.34 -28.38 0.76
N GLY A 29 26.56 -29.45 0.93
CA GLY A 29 26.86 -30.56 1.83
C GLY A 29 26.42 -30.35 3.28
N LEU A 30 25.51 -29.41 3.56
CA LEU A 30 24.89 -29.35 4.89
C LEU A 30 23.95 -30.54 5.09
N GLU A 31 24.12 -31.22 6.21
CA GLU A 31 23.28 -32.35 6.62
C GLU A 31 22.05 -31.86 7.42
N ASN A 32 21.01 -32.68 7.51
CA ASN A 32 19.81 -32.42 8.31
C ASN A 32 19.02 -31.14 7.95
N VAL A 33 19.04 -30.72 6.68
CA VAL A 33 18.27 -29.57 6.20
C VAL A 33 16.76 -29.89 6.18
N LYS A 34 15.97 -29.13 6.95
CA LYS A 34 14.51 -29.26 7.06
C LYS A 34 13.82 -27.94 6.78
N LEU A 35 12.58 -28.04 6.28
CA LEU A 35 11.62 -26.95 6.25
C LEU A 35 10.60 -27.22 7.35
N GLU A 36 10.23 -26.18 8.10
CA GLU A 36 9.25 -26.25 9.16
C GLU A 36 8.15 -25.24 8.87
N ASP A 37 6.92 -25.74 8.74
CA ASP A 37 5.75 -24.90 8.52
C ASP A 37 5.26 -24.32 9.86
N PHE A 38 4.79 -23.08 9.81
CA PHE A 38 4.14 -22.43 10.93
C PHE A 38 2.94 -21.61 10.44
N ILE A 39 1.98 -21.40 11.33
CA ILE A 39 0.77 -20.63 11.03
C ILE A 39 1.00 -19.20 11.50
N ALA A 40 0.81 -18.25 10.59
CA ALA A 40 0.83 -16.83 10.89
C ALA A 40 -0.25 -16.10 10.09
N SER A 41 -0.89 -15.12 10.72
CA SER A 41 -1.78 -14.19 10.02
C SER A 41 -0.93 -13.09 9.40
N VAL A 42 -1.01 -12.96 8.08
CA VAL A 42 -0.21 -12.03 7.29
C VAL A 42 -1.11 -11.30 6.30
N PRO A 43 -0.95 -9.98 6.09
CA PRO A 43 -1.71 -9.25 5.10
C PRO A 43 -1.26 -9.62 3.69
N LEU A 44 -2.23 -9.91 2.81
CA LEU A 44 -2.00 -10.13 1.39
C LEU A 44 -2.46 -8.89 0.62
N ASP A 45 -1.58 -8.31 -0.18
CA ASP A 45 -1.89 -7.27 -1.14
C ASP A 45 -2.33 -7.96 -2.44
N GLU A 46 -3.63 -7.95 -2.71
CA GLU A 46 -4.23 -8.46 -3.95
C GLU A 46 -4.19 -7.41 -5.08
N GLY A 47 -3.60 -6.25 -4.80
CA GLY A 47 -3.50 -5.11 -5.71
C GLY A 47 -4.68 -4.15 -5.59
N GLY A 48 -4.47 -2.95 -6.10
CA GLY A 48 -5.50 -1.92 -6.22
C GLY A 48 -5.20 -0.99 -7.38
N ALA A 49 -6.19 -0.18 -7.76
CA ALA A 49 -6.00 0.78 -8.83
C ALA A 49 -6.87 2.03 -8.60
N LEU A 50 -6.32 3.18 -8.95
CA LEU A 50 -7.02 4.45 -9.07
C LEU A 50 -7.36 4.66 -10.55
N THR A 51 -8.63 4.92 -10.86
CA THR A 51 -9.06 5.30 -12.20
C THR A 51 -9.54 6.75 -12.21
N ILE A 52 -8.99 7.56 -13.11
CA ILE A 52 -9.39 8.97 -13.27
C ILE A 52 -10.55 9.03 -14.26
N LEU A 53 -11.75 9.33 -13.77
CA LEU A 53 -12.97 9.33 -14.58
C LEU A 53 -13.07 10.55 -15.51
N ASP A 54 -12.63 11.73 -15.03
CA ASP A 54 -12.78 13.00 -15.73
C ASP A 54 -11.43 13.53 -16.27
N SER A 55 -10.59 12.65 -16.84
CA SER A 55 -9.26 13.06 -17.32
C SER A 55 -9.36 14.17 -18.38
N PRO A 56 -8.79 15.37 -18.14
CA PRO A 56 -8.85 16.46 -19.11
C PRO A 56 -8.10 16.07 -20.40
N SER A 57 -8.65 16.45 -21.55
CA SER A 57 -7.98 16.29 -22.86
C SER A 57 -6.60 16.96 -22.95
N THR A 58 -6.27 17.82 -21.99
CA THR A 58 -4.98 18.52 -21.86
C THR A 58 -3.89 17.72 -21.14
N LEU A 59 -4.20 16.55 -20.57
CA LEU A 59 -3.23 15.63 -19.96
C LEU A 59 -3.25 14.23 -20.63
N PRO A 60 -3.04 14.13 -21.95
CA PRO A 60 -3.11 12.86 -22.68
C PRO A 60 -2.01 11.85 -22.29
N SER A 61 -0.98 12.27 -21.55
CA SER A 61 0.10 11.42 -21.06
C SER A 61 -0.22 10.69 -19.74
N LEU A 62 -1.32 11.05 -19.06
CA LEU A 62 -1.72 10.36 -17.84
C LEU A 62 -2.37 9.02 -18.19
N GLN A 63 -1.85 7.94 -17.59
CA GLN A 63 -2.54 6.66 -17.69
C GLN A 63 -3.92 6.80 -17.04
N PRO A 64 -4.99 6.31 -17.69
CA PRO A 64 -6.35 6.39 -17.14
C PRO A 64 -6.48 5.63 -15.82
N THR A 65 -5.58 4.68 -15.58
CA THR A 65 -5.53 3.84 -14.40
C THR A 65 -4.10 3.84 -13.84
N VAL A 66 -3.97 4.08 -12.54
CA VAL A 66 -2.71 4.10 -11.81
C VAL A 66 -2.74 2.95 -10.79
N PRO A 67 -1.71 2.07 -10.75
CA PRO A 67 -1.65 1.02 -9.74
C PRO A 67 -1.50 1.63 -8.34
N LEU A 68 -2.20 1.05 -7.37
CA LEU A 68 -2.05 1.37 -5.96
C LEU A 68 -1.44 0.16 -5.25
N TYR A 69 -0.58 0.45 -4.28
CA TYR A 69 0.05 -0.54 -3.42
C TYR A 69 -0.45 -0.36 -2.00
N SER A 70 -0.76 -1.47 -1.33
CA SER A 70 -1.26 -1.42 0.03
C SER A 70 -0.15 -1.00 1.01
N VAL A 71 -0.45 -0.04 1.89
CA VAL A 71 0.40 0.23 3.05
C VAL A 71 0.30 -0.92 4.05
N TRP A 72 1.31 -1.06 4.92
CA TRP A 72 1.24 -2.02 6.02
C TRP A 72 0.01 -1.69 6.90
N PRO A 73 -0.82 -2.69 7.26
CA PRO A 73 -2.05 -2.44 7.98
C PRO A 73 -1.78 -1.83 9.36
N ASN A 74 -2.57 -0.83 9.74
CA ASN A 74 -2.64 -0.39 11.13
C ASN A 74 -3.40 -1.45 11.93
N LEU A 75 -2.66 -2.19 12.78
CA LEU A 75 -3.12 -3.40 13.45
C LEU A 75 -3.61 -4.46 12.45
N VAL A 76 -4.94 -4.62 12.34
CA VAL A 76 -5.59 -5.63 11.48
C VAL A 76 -6.40 -5.01 10.35
N ARG A 77 -6.34 -3.69 10.18
CA ARG A 77 -7.10 -2.97 9.14
C ARG A 77 -6.29 -2.90 7.85
N THR A 78 -6.67 -3.72 6.89
CA THR A 78 -6.09 -3.74 5.54
C THR A 78 -6.62 -2.58 4.70
N SER A 79 -5.81 -2.18 3.71
CA SER A 79 -6.24 -1.28 2.64
C SER A 79 -7.24 -2.03 1.76
N THR A 80 -8.53 -1.78 1.92
CA THR A 80 -9.58 -2.57 1.27
C THR A 80 -10.81 -1.71 0.99
N THR A 81 -11.32 -1.77 -0.24
CA THR A 81 -12.62 -1.22 -0.63
C THR A 81 -13.68 -2.31 -0.67
N PRO A 82 -14.98 -1.97 -0.71
CA PRO A 82 -15.99 -2.90 -1.21
C PRO A 82 -15.64 -3.44 -2.61
N PRO A 83 -16.17 -4.61 -3.03
CA PRO A 83 -15.91 -5.18 -4.35
C PRO A 83 -16.28 -4.26 -5.53
N GLU A 84 -17.30 -3.43 -5.35
CA GLU A 84 -17.73 -2.41 -6.32
C GLU A 84 -16.80 -1.19 -6.39
N GLY A 85 -15.79 -1.12 -5.51
CA GLY A 85 -14.87 0.01 -5.37
C GLY A 85 -15.48 1.20 -4.64
N ILE A 86 -14.76 2.32 -4.68
CA ILE A 86 -15.24 3.61 -4.16
C ILE A 86 -15.00 4.69 -5.21
N THR A 87 -15.91 5.65 -5.26
CA THR A 87 -15.79 6.84 -6.12
C THR A 87 -16.02 8.08 -5.26
N GLY A 88 -15.26 9.14 -5.55
CA GLY A 88 -15.36 10.44 -4.90
C GLY A 88 -14.51 11.47 -5.64
N LYS A 89 -14.67 12.75 -5.28
CA LYS A 89 -13.76 13.81 -5.74
C LYS A 89 -12.36 13.54 -5.21
N LEU A 90 -11.35 13.79 -6.02
CA LEU A 90 -9.95 13.68 -5.62
C LEU A 90 -9.42 15.07 -5.24
N TYR A 91 -8.90 15.21 -4.02
CA TYR A 91 -8.17 16.41 -3.60
C TYR A 91 -6.77 16.04 -3.14
N TYR A 92 -5.77 16.85 -3.48
CA TYR A 92 -4.46 16.79 -2.84
C TYR A 92 -4.45 17.71 -1.63
N VAL A 93 -4.02 17.20 -0.48
CA VAL A 93 -4.10 17.91 0.80
C VAL A 93 -2.76 17.95 1.55
N GLY A 94 -1.64 17.84 0.82
CA GLY A 94 -0.30 17.93 1.42
C GLY A 94 -0.09 16.95 2.57
N GLU A 95 0.41 17.44 3.71
CA GLU A 95 0.63 16.66 4.92
C GLU A 95 -0.67 16.41 5.73
N GLY A 96 -1.81 16.96 5.30
CA GLY A 96 -3.11 16.76 5.95
C GLY A 96 -3.26 17.48 7.29
N ASP A 97 -2.62 18.63 7.43
CA ASP A 97 -2.90 19.54 8.54
C ASP A 97 -4.30 20.14 8.40
N TRP A 98 -4.89 20.61 9.50
CA TRP A 98 -6.24 21.19 9.49
C TRP A 98 -6.41 22.31 8.47
N VAL A 99 -5.33 23.04 8.17
CA VAL A 99 -5.36 24.16 7.23
C VAL A 99 -5.53 23.70 5.78
N ASP A 100 -5.08 22.48 5.46
CA ASP A 100 -5.09 21.92 4.10
C ASP A 100 -6.51 21.57 3.63
N PHE A 101 -7.49 21.58 4.54
CA PHE A 101 -8.90 21.28 4.25
C PHE A 101 -9.78 22.52 4.10
N ASN A 102 -9.27 23.74 4.39
CA ASN A 102 -10.10 24.93 4.54
C ASN A 102 -10.93 25.30 3.31
N ASP A 103 -10.44 25.00 2.10
CA ASP A 103 -11.06 25.41 0.83
C ASP A 103 -11.70 24.23 0.07
N ILE A 104 -11.84 23.07 0.71
CA ILE A 104 -12.42 21.86 0.10
C ILE A 104 -13.55 21.29 0.95
N ASP A 105 -14.41 20.48 0.31
CA ASP A 105 -15.34 19.61 1.03
C ASP A 105 -14.76 18.18 1.05
N PRO A 106 -14.16 17.74 2.17
CA PRO A 106 -13.58 16.40 2.30
C PRO A 106 -14.65 15.30 2.45
N THR A 107 -15.91 15.65 2.72
CA THR A 107 -16.97 14.68 3.00
C THR A 107 -17.22 13.78 1.78
N GLY A 108 -16.97 12.48 1.93
CA GLY A 108 -17.13 11.49 0.86
C GLY A 108 -16.06 11.58 -0.25
N ALA A 109 -15.04 12.42 -0.08
CA ALA A 109 -13.95 12.58 -1.04
C ALA A 109 -12.88 11.48 -0.88
N ILE A 110 -12.05 11.32 -1.91
CA ILE A 110 -10.80 10.57 -1.86
C ILE A 110 -9.69 11.61 -1.72
N LEU A 111 -8.83 11.48 -0.71
CA LEU A 111 -7.78 12.46 -0.44
C LEU A 111 -6.41 11.87 -0.77
N MET A 112 -5.62 12.60 -1.53
CA MET A 112 -4.22 12.31 -1.77
C MET A 112 -3.36 13.10 -0.77
N MET A 113 -2.53 12.40 -0.02
CA MET A 113 -1.71 12.94 1.07
C MET A 113 -0.25 12.58 0.86
N ASP A 114 0.67 13.41 1.35
CA ASP A 114 2.08 13.04 1.42
C ASP A 114 2.27 11.89 2.43
N PHE A 115 3.07 10.88 2.10
CA PHE A 115 3.24 9.69 2.95
C PHE A 115 3.84 10.03 4.32
N ASN A 116 4.84 10.91 4.37
CA ASN A 116 5.47 11.33 5.61
C ASN A 116 4.63 12.38 6.36
N SER A 117 3.34 12.10 6.57
CA SER A 117 2.37 12.96 7.26
C SER A 117 2.06 12.49 8.68
N GLY A 118 2.75 11.44 9.14
CA GLY A 118 2.54 10.84 10.46
C GLY A 118 1.08 10.43 10.67
N ILE A 119 0.46 11.00 11.70
CA ILE A 119 -0.90 10.61 12.11
C ILE A 119 -2.01 11.47 11.48
N ASN A 120 -1.66 12.42 10.60
CA ASN A 120 -2.59 13.42 10.06
C ASN A 120 -3.68 12.84 9.15
N TRP A 121 -3.51 11.63 8.62
CA TRP A 121 -4.57 10.91 7.90
C TRP A 121 -5.84 10.73 8.76
N GLN A 122 -5.73 10.79 10.09
CA GLN A 122 -6.89 10.79 10.99
C GLN A 122 -7.74 12.06 10.82
N ASN A 123 -7.16 13.20 10.47
CA ASN A 123 -7.91 14.42 10.20
C ASN A 123 -8.82 14.23 8.99
N ALA A 124 -8.28 13.67 7.90
CA ALA A 124 -9.05 13.28 6.72
C ALA A 124 -10.22 12.34 7.08
N ALA A 125 -9.96 11.31 7.89
CA ALA A 125 -10.99 10.39 8.35
C ALA A 125 -12.06 11.08 9.21
N ASN A 126 -11.66 11.95 10.16
CA ASN A 126 -12.56 12.71 11.02
C ASN A 126 -13.46 13.69 10.25
N LEU A 127 -12.97 14.21 9.14
CA LEU A 127 -13.71 15.09 8.23
C LEU A 127 -14.59 14.35 7.22
N GLY A 128 -14.66 13.01 7.31
CA GLY A 128 -15.58 12.19 6.52
C GLY A 128 -15.05 11.79 5.14
N ALA A 129 -13.73 11.84 4.91
CA ALA A 129 -13.14 11.29 3.69
C ALA A 129 -13.44 9.79 3.55
N ARG A 130 -13.66 9.34 2.32
CA ARG A 130 -13.90 7.93 1.98
C ARG A 130 -12.63 7.11 1.97
N ALA A 131 -11.53 7.70 1.55
CA ALA A 131 -10.22 7.06 1.51
C ALA A 131 -9.09 8.09 1.50
N VAL A 132 -7.91 7.62 1.90
CA VAL A 132 -6.64 8.32 1.75
C VAL A 132 -5.76 7.51 0.82
N ILE A 133 -5.12 8.17 -0.14
CA ILE A 133 -4.08 7.63 -1.01
C ILE A 133 -2.80 8.38 -0.66
N PHE A 134 -1.71 7.67 -0.36
CA PHE A 134 -0.44 8.32 -0.07
C PHE A 134 0.41 8.47 -1.33
N ALA A 135 1.01 9.64 -1.50
CA ALA A 135 2.04 9.91 -2.48
C ALA A 135 3.39 9.40 -1.95
N GLU A 136 4.08 8.57 -2.74
CA GLU A 136 5.40 8.06 -2.38
C GLU A 136 6.40 9.21 -2.15
N PRO A 137 7.14 9.22 -1.02
CA PRO A 137 8.11 10.26 -0.75
C PRO A 137 9.48 9.91 -1.35
N ASP A 138 10.30 10.90 -1.68
CA ASP A 138 11.69 10.69 -2.12
C ASP A 138 12.54 9.94 -1.07
N ARG A 139 12.19 10.13 0.21
CA ARG A 139 12.84 9.46 1.35
C ARG A 139 11.84 9.28 2.48
N THR A 140 11.86 8.12 3.12
CA THR A 140 11.09 7.84 4.33
C THR A 140 12.00 7.22 5.40
N THR A 141 11.69 7.44 6.67
CA THR A 141 12.34 6.71 7.77
C THR A 141 11.41 5.61 8.28
N ARG A 142 11.94 4.69 9.09
CA ARG A 142 11.10 3.70 9.76
C ARG A 142 9.98 4.33 10.59
N ILE A 143 10.26 5.48 11.23
CA ILE A 143 9.28 6.17 12.08
C ILE A 143 8.16 6.78 11.22
N ASP A 144 8.49 7.30 10.04
CA ASP A 144 7.49 7.89 9.13
C ASP A 144 6.58 6.84 8.48
N GLY A 145 7.05 5.59 8.38
CA GLY A 145 6.30 4.47 7.82
C GLY A 145 5.58 3.57 8.84
N GLU A 146 5.62 3.92 10.13
CA GLU A 146 4.87 3.27 11.22
C GLU A 146 3.64 4.10 11.62
#